data_AF-A0A7X1ZR67-F1
#
_entry.id   AF-A0A7X1ZR67-F1
#
_cell.length_a   1.000
_cell.length_b   1.000
_cell.length_c   1.000
_cell.angle_alpha   90.00
_cell.angle_beta   90.00
_cell.angle_gamma   90.00
#
_symmetry.space_group_name_H-M   'P 1'
#
loop_
_entity.id
_entity.type
_entity.pdbx_description
1 polymer ?
#
loop_
_entity_poly.entity_id
_entity_poly.type
_entity_poly.pdbx_seq_one_letter_code
_entity_poly.pdbx_strand_id
1 'polypeptide(L)' 'GGVGVQTSQMLADRGVEAVIAGNFGPKAYQVLQAAGIKAYSVEGKKVKEAIELVKEGKIQPIQAANKASHW' A
#
# COMPACT_ATOMS: atom_id res chain seq x y z
N GLY A 1 -14.83 16.37 -4.66
CA GLY A 1 -13.40 16.21 -4.35
C GLY A 1 -13.20 14.89 -3.66
N GLY A 2 -12.67 13.89 -4.37
CA GLY A 2 -12.47 12.55 -3.81
C GLY A 2 -11.20 12.50 -2.97
N VAL A 3 -11.32 12.12 -1.70
CA VAL A 3 -10.22 12.02 -0.73
C VAL A 3 -9.08 11.11 -1.23
N GLY A 4 -9.38 10.14 -2.11
CA GLY A 4 -8.38 9.23 -2.68
C GLY A 4 -7.36 9.90 -3.60
N VAL A 5 -7.76 10.86 -4.44
CA VAL A 5 -6.88 11.45 -5.46
C VAL A 5 -5.81 12.34 -4.80
N GLN A 6 -6.21 13.15 -3.82
CA GLN A 6 -5.27 14.04 -3.13
C GLN A 6 -4.24 13.26 -2.31
N THR A 7 -4.63 12.15 -1.68
CA THR A 7 -3.68 11.23 -1.03
C THR A 7 -2.74 10.57 -2.04
N SER A 8 -3.22 10.23 -3.24
CA SER A 8 -2.38 9.67 -4.32
C SER A 8 -1.29 10.65 -4.73
N GLN A 9 -1.69 11.88 -5.05
CA GLN A 9 -0.80 12.93 -5.52
C GLN A 9 0.20 13.30 -4.42
N MET A 10 -0.23 13.42 -3.16
CA MET A 10 0.68 13.63 -2.05
C MET A 10 1.73 12.52 -1.89
N LEU A 11 1.36 11.25 -2.11
CA LEU A 11 2.31 10.14 -1.99
C LEU A 11 3.29 10.09 -3.16
N ALA A 12 2.80 10.38 -4.38
CA ALA A 12 3.65 10.51 -5.57
C ALA A 12 4.62 11.69 -5.46
N ASP A 13 4.14 12.87 -5.03
CA ASP A 13 4.95 14.08 -4.85
C ASP A 13 6.02 13.93 -3.76
N ARG A 14 5.78 13.04 -2.78
CA ARG A 14 6.74 12.73 -1.70
C ARG A 14 7.76 11.65 -2.08
N GLY A 15 7.73 11.12 -3.30
CA GLY A 15 8.68 10.10 -3.76
C GLY A 15 8.54 8.76 -3.03
N VAL A 16 7.32 8.40 -2.60
CA VAL A 16 7.09 7.15 -1.88
C VAL A 16 7.16 5.96 -2.85
N GLU A 17 8.13 5.07 -2.65
CA GLU A 17 8.28 3.87 -3.50
C GLU A 17 7.43 2.67 -3.03
N ALA A 18 7.14 2.61 -1.72
CA ALA A 18 6.44 1.50 -1.10
C ALA A 18 5.58 1.93 0.08
N VAL A 19 4.41 1.29 0.24
CA VAL A 19 3.50 1.47 1.37
C VAL A 19 3.22 0.12 2.01
N ILE A 20 3.36 0.04 3.33
CA ILE A 20 3.07 -1.16 4.11
C ILE A 20 1.82 -0.90 4.96
N ALA A 21 0.80 -1.73 4.82
CA ALA A 21 -0.40 -1.67 5.64
C ALA A 21 -0.99 -3.07 5.85
N GLY A 22 -1.81 -3.26 6.89
CA GLY A 22 -2.50 -4.54 7.08
C GLY A 22 -3.55 -4.81 6.01
N ASN A 23 -4.29 -3.77 5.60
CA ASN A 23 -5.36 -3.90 4.63
C ASN A 23 -5.37 -2.74 3.65
N PHE A 24 -5.53 -3.07 2.36
CA PHE A 24 -5.78 -2.09 1.30
C PHE A 24 -7.18 -2.28 0.76
N GLY A 25 -7.94 -1.18 0.67
CA GLY A 25 -9.20 -1.14 -0.05
C GLY A 25 -8.99 -0.90 -1.56
N PRO A 26 -9.98 -1.22 -2.41
CA PRO A 26 -9.84 -1.14 -3.87
C PRO A 26 -9.43 0.24 -4.37
N LYS A 27 -10.05 1.31 -3.85
CA LYS A 27 -9.70 2.69 -4.25
C LYS A 27 -8.26 3.04 -3.91
N ALA A 28 -7.80 2.66 -2.71
CA ALA A 28 -6.43 2.94 -2.27
C ALA A 28 -5.42 2.15 -3.10
N TYR A 29 -5.71 0.89 -3.41
CA TYR A 29 -4.85 0.08 -4.27
C TYR A 29 -4.75 0.65 -5.69
N GLN A 30 -5.87 1.04 -6.29
CA GLN A 30 -5.89 1.67 -7.62
C GLN A 30 -5.06 2.95 -7.66
N VAL A 31 -5.16 3.76 -6.61
CA VAL A 31 -4.39 4.98 -6.42
C VAL A 31 -2.89 4.70 -6.35
N LEU A 32 -2.48 3.74 -5.50
CA LEU A 32 -1.08 3.38 -5.33
C LEU A 32 -0.49 2.79 -6.61
N GLN A 33 -1.27 1.93 -7.29
CA GLN A 33 -0.91 1.33 -8.57
C GLN A 33 -0.74 2.40 -9.66
N ALA A 34 -1.67 3.35 -9.77
CA ALA A 34 -1.58 4.45 -10.74
C ALA A 34 -0.37 5.36 -10.48
N ALA A 35 0.06 5.47 -9.22
CA ALA A 35 1.26 6.19 -8.82
C ALA A 35 2.55 5.34 -8.92
N GLY A 36 2.48 4.07 -9.32
CA GLY A 36 3.64 3.17 -9.39
C GLY A 36 4.20 2.73 -8.03
N ILE A 37 3.42 2.92 -6.96
CA ILE A 37 3.83 2.66 -5.58
C ILE A 37 3.55 1.20 -5.21
N LYS A 38 4.55 0.50 -4.67
CA LYS A 38 4.41 -0.90 -4.26
C LYS A 38 3.63 -1.00 -2.95
N ALA A 39 2.50 -1.70 -2.96
CA ALA A 39 1.73 -1.97 -1.74
C ALA A 39 2.15 -3.30 -1.11
N TYR A 40 2.42 -3.33 0.19
CA TYR A 40 2.81 -4.52 0.95
C TYR A 40 1.81 -4.77 2.08
N SER A 41 1.24 -5.97 2.12
CA SER A 41 0.28 -6.36 3.16
C SER A 41 0.99 -7.10 4.29
N VAL A 42 0.94 -6.56 5.51
CA VAL A 42 1.47 -7.23 6.71
C VAL A 42 0.49 -7.11 7.85
N GLU A 43 -0.03 -8.23 8.32
CA GLU A 43 -0.93 -8.32 9.47
C GLU A 43 -0.21 -8.89 10.70
N GLY A 44 -0.52 -8.36 11.89
CA GLY A 44 -0.09 -8.96 13.16
C GLY A 44 1.40 -8.85 13.49
N LYS A 45 2.19 -8.04 12.77
CA LYS A 45 3.62 -7.84 13.03
C LYS A 45 3.93 -6.42 13.49
N LYS A 46 5.05 -6.23 14.21
CA LYS A 46 5.54 -4.89 14.55
C LYS A 46 5.98 -4.17 13.28
N VAL A 47 5.88 -2.83 13.29
CA VAL A 47 6.34 -1.98 12.18
C VAL A 47 7.78 -2.30 11.78
N LYS A 48 8.66 -2.51 12.76
CA LYS A 48 10.06 -2.87 12.52
C LYS A 48 10.20 -4.18 11.72
N GLU A 49 9.47 -5.21 12.11
CA GLU A 49 9.49 -6.51 11.42
C GLU A 49 8.92 -6.38 10.00
N ALA A 50 7.86 -5.60 9.82
CA ALA A 50 7.28 -5.38 8.50
C ALA A 50 8.28 -4.70 7.54
N ILE A 51 9.03 -3.72 8.03
CA ILE A 51 10.10 -3.05 7.26
C ILE A 51 11.24 -4.03 6.96
N GLU A 52 11.68 -4.83 7.92
CA GLU A 52 12.72 -5.85 7.71
C GLU A 52 12.29 -6.86 6.64
N LEU A 53 11.05 -7.35 6.68
CA LEU A 53 10.53 -8.29 5.67
C LEU A 53 10.51 -7.70 4.25
N VAL A 54 10.18 -6.41 4.12
CA VAL A 54 10.24 -5.72 2.81
C VAL A 54 11.68 -5.57 2.36
N LYS A 55 12.58 -5.13 3.25
CA LYS A 55 14.01 -4.96 2.93
C LYS A 55 14.70 -6.27 2.56
N GLU A 56 14.36 -7.35 3.24
CA GLU A 56 14.88 -8.69 2.96
C GLU A 56 14.20 -9.36 1.75
N GLY A 57 13.17 -8.76 1.17
CA GLY A 57 12.40 -9.35 0.07
C GLY A 57 11.60 -10.59 0.47
N LYS A 58 11.37 -10.81 1.77
CA LYS A 58 10.61 -11.96 2.30
C LYS A 58 9.10 -11.84 2.07
N ILE A 59 8.62 -10.63 1.82
CA ILE A 59 7.23 -10.39 1.42
C ILE A 59 7.16 -9.74 0.06
N GLN A 60 6.21 -10.19 -0.75
CA GLN A 60 5.97 -9.65 -2.07
C GLN A 60 4.91 -8.55 -2.01
N PRO A 61 4.96 -7.56 -2.91
CA PRO A 61 3.90 -6.58 -3.02
C PRO A 61 2.59 -7.28 -3.41
N ILE A 62 1.48 -6.80 -2.85
CA ILE A 62 0.16 -7.30 -3.21
C ILE A 62 -0.18 -6.90 -4.64
N GLN A 63 -0.78 -7.84 -5.37
CA GLN A 63 -1.23 -7.63 -6.75
C GLN A 63 -2.71 -7.21 -6.83
N ALA A 64 -3.42 -7.19 -5.69
CA ALA A 64 -4.81 -6.78 -5.59
C ALA A 64 -5.13 -6.29 -4.16
N ALA A 65 -6.21 -5.53 -4.01
CA ALA A 65 -6.71 -5.10 -2.71
C ALA A 65 -7.12 -6.30 -1.84
N ASN A 66 -6.57 -6.39 -0.61
CA ASN A 66 -6.85 -7.46 0.35
C ASN A 66 -8.24 -7.33 0.98
N LYS A 67 -8.79 -6.11 1.15
CA LYS A 67 -10.15 -5.97 1.67
C LYS A 67 -11.14 -6.11 0.53
N ALA A 68 -11.99 -7.14 0.58
CA ALA A 68 -13.16 -7.24 -0.26
C ALA A 68 -13.97 -5.94 -0.14
N SER A 69 -14.32 -5.35 -1.28
CA SER A 69 -15.30 -4.27 -1.37
C SER A 69 -16.65 -4.85 -0.96
N HIS A 70 -16.89 -5.02 0.34
CA HIS A 70 -18.20 -5.41 0.83
C HIS A 70 -19.01 -4.11 0.97
N TRP A 71 -19.90 -3.95 -0.02
CA TRP A 71 -21.07 -3.07 -0.20
C TRP A 71 -21.26 -1.89 0.76
#